data_AF-A0A564Q476-F1
#
_entry.id   AF-A0A564Q476-F1
#
_cell.length_a   1.000
_cell.length_b   1.000
_cell.length_c   1.000
_cell.angle_alpha   90.00
_cell.angle_beta   90.00
_cell.angle_gamma   90.00
#
_symmetry.space_group_name_H-M   'P 1'
#
loop_
_entity.id
_entity.type
_entity.pdbx_description
1 polymer ?
#
loop_
_entity_poly.entity_id
_entity_poly.type
_entity_poly.pdbx_seq_one_letter_code
_entity_poly.pdbx_strand_id
1 'polypeptide(L)' 'MKKLIALSGSDGSDETLTASALKTAEDVGYHIAEKCGILICGGKGEVMKAAKRVKRGGD' A
#
# COMPACT_ATOMS: atom_id res chain seq x y z
N MET A 1 13.91 0.03 -16.63
CA MET A 1 12.64 0.75 -16.39
C MET A 1 12.16 0.48 -14.97
N LYS A 2 11.66 1.47 -14.24
CA LYS A 2 10.99 1.23 -12.94
C LYS A 2 9.62 0.61 -13.19
N LYS A 3 9.26 -0.42 -12.40
CA LYS A 3 7.93 -1.04 -12.50
C LYS A 3 6.89 -0.10 -11.88
N LEU A 4 5.82 0.17 -12.63
CA LEU A 4 4.67 0.93 -12.16
C LEU A 4 3.60 -0.07 -11.70
N ILE A 5 3.16 0.03 -10.46
CA ILE A 5 2.14 -0.87 -9.89
C ILE A 5 0.97 -0.03 -9.42
N ALA A 6 -0.20 -0.28 -10.01
CA ALA A 6 -1.45 0.33 -9.58
C ALA A 6 -2.09 -0.53 -8.48
N LEU A 7 -2.51 0.10 -7.38
CA LEU A 7 -3.15 -0.56 -6.25
C LEU A 7 -4.51 0.05 -5.98
N SER A 8 -5.50 -0.83 -5.79
CA SER A 8 -6.87 -0.51 -5.38
C SER A 8 -7.25 -1.41 -4.21
N GLY A 9 -8.19 -0.97 -3.38
CA GLY A 9 -8.69 -1.75 -2.26
C GLY A 9 -9.71 -0.98 -1.43
N SER A 10 -10.29 -1.70 -0.46
CA SER A 10 -11.35 -1.18 0.41
C SER A 10 -10.96 0.03 1.25
N ASP A 11 -11.98 0.77 1.66
CA ASP A 11 -11.89 1.89 2.58
C ASP A 11 -12.58 1.58 3.92
N GLY A 12 -12.71 2.60 4.77
CA GLY A 12 -13.28 2.46 6.12
C GLY A 12 -14.79 2.19 6.15
N SER A 13 -15.48 2.16 5.01
CA SER A 13 -16.88 1.75 4.94
C SER A 13 -17.07 0.24 4.75
N ASP A 14 -15.98 -0.49 4.51
CA ASP A 14 -16.01 -1.95 4.41
C ASP A 14 -15.93 -2.58 5.82
N GLU A 15 -17.08 -3.02 6.33
CA GLU A 15 -17.20 -3.69 7.63
C GLU A 15 -16.45 -5.05 7.68
N THR A 16 -16.08 -5.60 6.53
CA THR A 16 -15.32 -6.85 6.42
C THR A 16 -13.82 -6.61 6.33
N LEU A 17 -13.37 -5.36 6.34
CA LEU A 17 -11.96 -5.02 6.23
C LEU A 17 -11.17 -5.46 7.47
N THR A 18 -10.31 -6.45 7.29
CA THR A 18 -9.53 -7.03 8.38
C THR A 18 -8.18 -6.35 8.60
N ALA A 19 -7.67 -6.44 9.83
CA ALA A 19 -6.30 -6.03 10.14
C ALA A 19 -5.24 -6.78 9.30
N SER A 20 -5.50 -8.05 8.96
CA SER A 20 -4.63 -8.85 8.09
C SER A 20 -4.56 -8.28 6.68
N ALA A 21 -5.68 -7.81 6.12
CA ALA A 21 -5.71 -7.14 4.82
C ALA A 21 -4.92 -5.83 4.83
N LEU A 22 -5.04 -5.04 5.90
CA LEU A 22 -4.24 -3.81 6.08
C LEU A 22 -2.75 -4.11 6.20
N LYS A 23 -2.38 -5.15 6.96
CA LYS A 23 -0.99 -5.59 7.09
C LYS A 23 -0.41 -6.05 5.75
N THR A 24 -1.18 -6.83 5.00
CA THR A 24 -0.83 -7.25 3.64
C THR A 24 -0.60 -6.04 2.71
N ALA A 25 -1.45 -5.01 2.80
CA ALA A 25 -1.29 -3.81 2.00
C ALA A 25 0.00 -3.05 2.35
N GLU A 26 0.35 -2.96 3.63
CA GLU A 26 1.62 -2.39 4.10
C GLU A 26 2.82 -3.17 3.55
N ASP A 27 2.80 -4.51 3.63
CA ASP A 27 3.88 -5.38 3.16
C ASP A 27 4.05 -5.29 1.62
N VAL A 28 2.94 -5.18 0.87
CA VAL A 28 2.96 -4.90 -0.57
C VAL A 28 3.65 -3.56 -0.84
N GLY A 29 3.27 -2.51 -0.13
CA GLY A 29 3.94 -1.20 -0.25
C GLY A 29 5.44 -1.29 0.00
N TYR A 30 5.83 -1.98 1.08
CA TYR A 30 7.22 -2.19 1.46
C TYR A 30 8.02 -2.86 0.34
N HIS A 31 7.52 -3.97 -0.20
CA HIS A 31 8.22 -4.69 -1.28
C HIS A 31 8.28 -3.91 -2.60
N ILE A 32 7.28 -3.07 -2.89
CA ILE A 32 7.34 -2.18 -4.06
C ILE A 32 8.48 -1.18 -3.88
N ALA A 33 8.59 -0.57 -2.69
CA ALA A 33 9.65 0.39 -2.39
C ALA A 33 11.05 -0.25 -2.38
N GLU A 34 11.19 -1.41 -1.72
CA GLU A 34 12.43 -2.21 -1.66
C GLU A 34 12.97 -2.54 -3.07
N LYS A 35 12.08 -2.80 -4.02
CA LYS A 35 12.45 -3.17 -5.41
C LYS A 35 12.55 -1.97 -6.35
N CYS A 36 12.66 -0.74 -5.81
CA CYS A 36 12.70 0.51 -6.60
C CYS A 36 11.50 0.68 -7.55
N GLY A 37 10.35 0.08 -7.21
CA GLY A 37 9.09 0.24 -7.92
C GLY A 37 8.39 1.55 -7.57
N ILE A 38 7.37 1.89 -8.35
CA ILE A 38 6.51 3.05 -8.13
C ILE A 38 5.10 2.54 -7.87
N LEU A 39 4.57 2.87 -6.70
CA LEU A 39 3.18 2.62 -6.34
C LEU A 39 2.28 3.78 -6.80
N ILE A 40 1.20 3.48 -7.51
CA ILE A 40 0.15 4.42 -7.89
C ILE A 40 -1.17 3.96 -7.27
N CYS A 41 -1.88 4.87 -6.60
CA CYS A 41 -3.19 4.59 -6.02
C CYS A 41 -4.05 5.86 -5.98
N GLY A 42 -5.36 5.70 -5.75
CA GLY A 42 -6.31 6.82 -5.61
C GLY A 42 -6.08 7.70 -4.37
N GLY A 43 -5.20 7.28 -3.45
CA GLY A 43 -4.69 8.10 -2.36
C GLY A 43 -5.59 8.20 -1.11
N LYS A 44 -6.83 7.73 -1.17
CA LYS A 44 -7.81 7.70 -0.06
C LYS A 44 -8.16 6.26 0.32
N GLY A 45 -8.78 6.03 1.47
CA GLY A 45 -9.17 4.68 1.92
C GLY A 45 -8.08 3.93 2.69
N GLU A 46 -8.50 3.01 3.55
CA GLU A 46 -7.64 2.36 4.54
C GLU A 46 -6.56 1.47 3.92
N VAL A 47 -6.89 0.68 2.89
CA VAL A 47 -5.91 -0.15 2.17
C VAL A 47 -4.83 0.71 1.50
N MET A 48 -5.22 1.78 0.81
CA MET A 48 -4.27 2.67 0.13
C MET A 48 -3.44 3.50 1.12
N LYS A 49 -4.01 3.88 2.27
CA LYS A 49 -3.23 4.50 3.35
C LYS A 49 -2.20 3.52 3.90
N ALA A 50 -2.59 2.27 4.16
CA ALA A 50 -1.68 1.22 4.66
C ALA A 50 -0.52 0.97 3.69
N ALA A 51 -0.80 0.82 2.39
CA ALA A 51 0.23 0.65 1.37
C ALA A 51 1.21 1.84 1.23
N LYS A 52 0.80 3.04 1.67
CA LYS A 52 1.66 4.25 1.69
C LYS A 52 2.43 4.45 2.99
N ARG A 53 2.16 3.68 4.06
CA ARG A 53 2.81 3.87 5.37
C ARG A 53 4.30 3.52 5.38
N VAL A 54 4.82 3.00 4.27
CA VAL A 54 6.24 2.73 4.07
C VAL A 54 7.05 3.99 4.38
N LYS A 55 7.65 4.03 5.57
CA LYS A 55 8.73 4.97 5.84
C LYS A 55 9.86 4.56 4.91
N ARG A 56 10.34 5.50 4.08
CA ARG A 56 11.62 5.33 3.40
C ARG A 56 12.64 4.96 4.47
N GLY A 57 13.19 3.74 4.40
CA GLY A 57 14.45 3.46 5.07
C GLY A 57 15.49 4.43 4.52
N GLY A 58 16.05 5.24 5.40
CA GLY A 58 16.98 6.34 5.11
C GLY A 58 16.87 7.32 6.29
N ASP A 59 17.72 7.27 7.32
CA ASP A 59 19.00 6.59 7.51
C ASP A 59 19.04 5.84 8.85
#